data_AF-A0A3M7M958-F1
#
_entry.id   AF-A0A3M7M958-F1
#
_cell.length_a   1.000
_cell.length_b   1.000
_cell.length_c   1.000
_cell.angle_alpha   90.00
_cell.angle_beta   90.00
_cell.angle_gamma   90.00
#
_symmetry.space_group_name_H-M   'P 1'
#
loop_
_entity.id
_entity.type
_entity.pdbx_description
1 polymer ?
#
loop_
_entity_poly.entity_id
_entity_poly.type
_entity_poly.pdbx_seq_one_letter_code
_entity_poly.pdbx_strand_id
1 'polypeptide(L)'
;MRYSTIIPLLATTVLSAPVIEQRQGATCTVPTTFPATINAKLPNPFKFFDGRAVTTKADFACKNKEVSAALQAQELGDFPKKPSTVTASLSGSSLSVTSTEGGKSVTFSVSIKKLSGNGPFPAIIAYGAPSIPIPSSVATITFNNDDIAQQQSSSSRGKGKFYDLYGKNIQTSSEIVGENVWFSTRFNPFSTKSSTLATDHHQLAGMVAPRGLIVIENEIDWLGPVATTACMKAARLIYKSLGAPDNMGFTGSGNHNHCSFPSNQQADLTAYITKFLLNQTANTANIERGPSGADAATYIDWSAPTLT
;
A
#
# COMPACT_ATOMS: atom_id res chain seq x y z
N MET A 1 22.45 -27.81 -56.62
CA MET A 1 23.21 -27.47 -55.39
C MET A 1 22.25 -27.42 -54.20
N ARG A 2 22.73 -27.60 -52.97
CA ARG A 2 21.91 -27.45 -51.75
C ARG A 2 22.17 -26.07 -51.14
N TYR A 3 21.12 -25.33 -50.79
CA TYR A 3 21.21 -24.24 -49.83
C TYR A 3 20.04 -24.34 -48.85
N SER A 4 20.38 -24.51 -47.57
CA SER A 4 19.43 -24.54 -46.46
C SER A 4 19.57 -23.21 -45.70
N THR A 5 18.54 -22.37 -45.74
CA THR A 5 18.55 -21.08 -45.07
C THR A 5 18.18 -21.25 -43.60
N ILE A 6 19.18 -21.58 -42.77
CA ILE A 6 19.02 -21.60 -41.31
C ILE A 6 18.86 -20.15 -40.84
N ILE A 7 17.65 -19.77 -40.46
CA ILE A 7 17.39 -18.53 -39.73
C ILE A 7 17.80 -18.79 -38.27
N PRO A 8 18.82 -18.10 -37.72
CA PRO A 8 19.10 -18.18 -36.30
C PRO A 8 17.96 -17.50 -35.54
N LEU A 9 17.29 -18.26 -34.67
CA LEU A 9 16.29 -17.70 -33.77
C LEU A 9 17.02 -16.84 -32.72
N LEU A 10 17.18 -15.54 -32.98
CA LEU A 10 17.69 -14.62 -31.97
C LEU A 10 16.76 -14.66 -30.76
N ALA A 11 17.26 -15.18 -29.65
CA ALA A 11 16.61 -15.07 -28.36
C ALA A 11 16.60 -13.58 -27.97
N THR A 12 15.50 -12.89 -28.29
CA THR A 12 15.26 -11.52 -27.83
C THR A 12 15.16 -11.54 -26.32
N THR A 13 16.26 -11.18 -25.66
CA THR A 13 16.26 -10.84 -24.24
C THR A 13 15.30 -9.67 -24.06
N VAL A 14 14.11 -9.96 -23.54
CA VAL A 14 13.16 -8.92 -23.13
C VAL A 14 13.75 -8.25 -21.90
N LEU A 15 14.58 -7.23 -22.13
CA LEU A 15 14.92 -6.27 -21.09
C LEU A 15 13.63 -5.51 -20.75
N SER A 16 12.91 -6.03 -19.75
CA SER A 16 11.93 -5.26 -19.00
C SER A 16 12.66 -4.09 -18.35
N ALA A 17 12.68 -2.95 -19.04
CA ALA A 17 13.41 -1.77 -18.64
C ALA A 17 13.03 -1.37 -17.19
N PRO A 18 14.00 -1.13 -16.29
CA PRO A 18 13.72 -0.99 -14.88
C PRO A 18 13.03 0.34 -14.57
N VAL A 19 11.70 0.32 -14.46
CA VAL A 19 10.89 1.40 -13.84
C VAL A 19 11.30 1.67 -12.36
N ILE A 20 12.20 0.85 -11.82
CA ILE A 20 12.88 1.00 -10.53
C ILE A 20 13.85 2.21 -10.52
N GLU A 21 14.41 2.60 -11.67
CA GLU A 21 15.57 3.51 -11.75
C GLU A 21 15.26 4.95 -11.32
N GLN A 22 14.00 5.39 -11.41
CA GLN A 22 13.57 6.73 -10.97
C GLN A 22 13.66 6.96 -9.44
N ARG A 23 13.97 5.94 -8.63
CA ARG A 23 14.11 6.08 -7.16
C ARG A 23 15.46 6.63 -6.68
N GLN A 24 16.46 6.82 -7.55
CA GLN A 24 17.81 7.27 -7.14
C GLN A 24 18.05 8.80 -7.23
N GLY A 25 17.11 9.58 -7.73
CA GLY A 25 17.34 10.98 -8.18
C GLY A 25 17.40 12.11 -7.14
N ALA A 26 17.54 11.86 -5.82
CA ALA A 26 17.62 12.96 -4.83
C ALA A 26 18.34 12.60 -3.52
N THR A 27 19.36 13.41 -3.17
CA THR A 27 20.15 13.34 -1.92
C THR A 27 19.39 13.96 -0.75
N CYS A 28 18.32 13.30 -0.33
CA CYS A 28 17.46 13.77 0.76
C CYS A 28 18.09 13.53 2.13
N THR A 29 18.29 14.57 2.94
CA THR A 29 18.49 14.43 4.38
C THR A 29 17.19 13.90 5.00
N VAL A 30 17.25 12.75 5.66
CA VAL A 30 16.13 12.16 6.40
C VAL A 30 16.43 12.29 7.89
N PRO A 31 15.56 12.91 8.70
CA PRO A 31 15.80 13.04 10.13
C PRO A 31 15.69 11.69 10.84
N THR A 32 16.39 11.56 11.98
CA THR A 32 16.34 10.37 12.86
C THR A 32 15.46 10.58 14.09
N THR A 33 14.99 11.80 14.31
CA THR A 33 14.04 12.19 15.36
C THR A 33 12.83 12.85 14.72
N PHE A 34 11.65 12.69 15.33
CA PHE A 34 10.37 13.08 14.75
C PHE A 34 9.53 13.83 15.80
N PRO A 35 8.67 14.79 15.39
CA PRO A 35 7.77 15.48 16.31
C PRO A 35 6.92 14.52 17.16
N ALA A 36 6.74 14.89 18.42
CA ALA A 36 5.83 14.23 19.37
C ALA A 36 4.88 15.25 20.04
N THR A 37 4.70 16.42 19.40
CA THR A 37 3.87 17.54 19.84
C THR A 37 2.41 17.34 19.45
N ILE A 38 1.47 17.80 20.27
CA ILE A 38 0.04 17.68 20.00
C ILE A 38 -0.34 18.49 18.74
N ASN A 39 -0.95 17.80 17.77
CA ASN A 39 -1.64 18.34 16.62
C ASN A 39 -3.07 17.76 16.57
N ALA A 40 -4.08 18.63 16.55
CA ALA A 40 -5.50 18.24 16.48
C ALA A 40 -6.03 18.13 15.02
N LYS A 41 -5.14 18.24 14.03
CA LYS A 41 -5.43 18.16 12.59
C LYS A 41 -4.50 17.13 11.94
N LEU A 42 -4.88 16.64 10.76
CA LEU A 42 -4.08 15.69 9.97
C LEU A 42 -2.73 16.33 9.58
N PRO A 43 -1.57 15.73 9.91
CA PRO A 43 -0.24 16.27 9.60
C PRO A 43 -0.07 16.72 8.14
N ASN A 44 0.43 17.94 7.94
CA ASN A 44 0.57 18.56 6.62
C ASN A 44 1.57 17.81 5.72
N PRO A 45 1.15 17.19 4.60
CA PRO A 45 2.04 16.47 3.70
C PRO A 45 2.96 17.39 2.86
N PHE A 46 2.70 18.70 2.86
CA PHE A 46 3.46 19.69 2.09
C PHE A 46 4.44 20.52 2.96
N LYS A 47 4.77 20.02 4.16
CA LYS A 47 5.73 20.63 5.08
C LYS A 47 6.68 19.58 5.67
N PHE A 48 7.99 19.80 5.58
CA PHE A 48 9.01 18.98 6.24
C PHE A 48 8.99 19.18 7.76
N PHE A 49 9.52 18.21 8.53
CA PHE A 49 9.54 18.33 10.01
C PHE A 49 10.49 19.41 10.53
N ASP A 50 11.47 19.85 9.74
CA ASP A 50 12.27 21.06 10.00
C ASP A 50 11.53 22.38 9.68
N GLY A 51 10.30 22.30 9.17
CA GLY A 51 9.44 23.44 8.87
C GLY A 51 9.50 23.95 7.43
N ARG A 52 10.43 23.47 6.59
CA ARG A 52 10.49 23.86 5.16
C ARG A 52 9.22 23.44 4.41
N ALA A 53 8.83 24.22 3.40
CA ALA A 53 7.77 23.86 2.49
C ALA A 53 8.21 22.77 1.49
N VAL A 54 7.26 21.98 1.01
CA VAL A 54 7.40 21.07 -0.15
C VAL A 54 6.80 21.79 -1.35
N THR A 55 7.60 22.19 -2.33
CA THR A 55 7.14 23.01 -3.48
C THR A 55 7.30 22.32 -4.82
N THR A 56 8.26 21.40 -4.94
CA THR A 56 8.51 20.60 -6.15
C THR A 56 8.13 19.13 -5.97
N LYS A 57 8.00 18.39 -7.07
CA LYS A 57 7.88 16.92 -7.05
C LYS A 57 9.12 16.24 -6.47
N ALA A 58 10.30 16.87 -6.57
CA ALA A 58 11.54 16.39 -5.97
C ALA A 58 11.53 16.54 -4.43
N ASP A 59 11.03 17.66 -3.90
CA ASP A 59 10.80 17.84 -2.47
C ASP A 59 9.85 16.77 -1.93
N PHE A 60 8.77 16.49 -2.66
CA PHE A 60 7.80 15.47 -2.24
C PHE A 60 8.42 14.07 -2.22
N ALA A 61 9.31 13.74 -3.17
CA ALA A 61 10.08 12.51 -3.13
C ALA A 61 11.01 12.41 -1.91
N CYS A 62 11.50 13.55 -1.39
CA CYS A 62 12.21 13.61 -0.11
C CYS A 62 11.27 13.53 1.10
N LYS A 63 10.12 14.23 1.08
CA LYS A 63 9.11 14.17 2.16
C LYS A 63 8.56 12.76 2.33
N ASN A 64 8.37 11.99 1.26
CA ASN A 64 8.00 10.57 1.35
C ASN A 64 9.05 9.70 2.06
N LYS A 65 10.35 10.03 1.98
CA LYS A 65 11.40 9.33 2.76
C LYS A 65 11.32 9.71 4.25
N GLU A 66 11.03 10.99 4.54
CA GLU A 66 10.84 11.50 5.90
C GLU A 66 9.58 10.91 6.57
N VAL A 67 8.43 10.87 5.88
CA VAL A 67 7.19 10.20 6.33
C VAL A 67 7.45 8.70 6.53
N SER A 68 8.13 8.04 5.60
CA SER A 68 8.47 6.62 5.73
C SER A 68 9.33 6.33 6.96
N ALA A 69 10.26 7.23 7.31
CA ALA A 69 11.10 7.07 8.50
C ALA A 69 10.33 7.36 9.80
N ALA A 70 9.45 8.37 9.81
CA ALA A 70 8.56 8.65 10.94
C ALA A 70 7.62 7.48 11.25
N LEU A 71 6.95 6.93 10.22
CA LEU A 71 6.10 5.75 10.36
C LEU A 71 6.88 4.56 10.93
N GLN A 72 8.10 4.28 10.46
CA GLN A 72 8.95 3.22 11.03
C GLN A 72 9.37 3.50 12.49
N ALA A 73 9.63 4.75 12.84
CA ALA A 73 10.09 5.15 14.17
C ALA A 73 8.97 5.25 15.22
N GLN A 74 7.73 5.54 14.82
CA GLN A 74 6.60 5.77 15.73
C GLN A 74 5.50 4.71 15.66
N GLU A 75 5.38 3.95 14.56
CA GLU A 75 4.19 3.11 14.31
C GLU A 75 4.52 1.70 13.79
N LEU A 76 5.17 1.58 12.64
CA LEU A 76 5.33 0.32 11.90
C LEU A 76 6.55 -0.51 12.33
N GLY A 77 7.55 0.10 12.96
CA GLY A 77 8.84 -0.54 13.23
C GLY A 77 9.78 -0.49 12.02
N ASP A 78 11.01 -1.00 12.17
CA ASP A 78 12.01 -0.92 11.10
C ASP A 78 11.61 -1.78 9.89
N PHE A 79 11.56 -1.17 8.69
CA PHE A 79 11.44 -1.91 7.44
C PHE A 79 12.84 -2.34 7.00
N PRO A 80 13.19 -3.65 7.00
CA PRO A 80 14.56 -4.08 6.73
C PRO A 80 15.02 -3.74 5.31
N LYS A 81 16.34 -3.56 5.15
CA LYS A 81 16.95 -3.49 3.82
C LYS A 81 16.73 -4.81 3.07
N LYS A 82 16.82 -4.77 1.73
CA LYS A 82 16.80 -5.98 0.90
C LYS A 82 17.83 -7.00 1.44
N PRO A 83 17.45 -8.27 1.67
CA PRO A 83 18.37 -9.30 2.14
C PRO A 83 19.48 -9.59 1.13
N SER A 84 20.62 -10.05 1.64
CA SER A 84 21.87 -10.31 0.90
C SER A 84 21.66 -11.16 -0.37
N THR A 85 20.80 -12.18 -0.30
CA THR A 85 20.32 -12.91 -1.49
C THR A 85 18.82 -13.13 -1.44
N VAL A 86 18.23 -13.26 -2.63
CA VAL A 86 16.89 -13.80 -2.85
C VAL A 86 16.98 -14.78 -4.02
N THR A 87 16.51 -16.01 -3.82
CA THR A 87 16.36 -17.02 -4.88
C THR A 87 14.90 -17.45 -4.97
N ALA A 88 14.48 -17.98 -6.11
CA ALA A 88 13.12 -18.47 -6.29
C ALA A 88 13.08 -19.69 -7.23
N SER A 89 12.12 -20.58 -7.00
CA SER A 89 11.85 -21.75 -7.83
C SER A 89 10.35 -21.93 -8.03
N LEU A 90 9.95 -22.20 -9.28
CA LEU A 90 8.56 -22.42 -9.66
C LEU A 90 8.33 -23.91 -9.90
N SER A 91 7.39 -24.51 -9.16
CA SER A 91 6.97 -25.90 -9.34
C SER A 91 5.45 -25.99 -9.43
N GLY A 92 4.94 -26.49 -10.55
CA GLY A 92 3.50 -26.47 -10.84
C GLY A 92 2.97 -25.03 -10.82
N SER A 93 2.04 -24.75 -9.91
CA SER A 93 1.48 -23.42 -9.61
C SER A 93 2.12 -22.72 -8.40
N SER A 94 3.03 -23.37 -7.67
CA SER A 94 3.67 -22.80 -6.48
C SER A 94 5.02 -22.15 -6.81
N LEU A 95 5.18 -20.89 -6.42
CA LEU A 95 6.44 -20.17 -6.49
C LEU A 95 7.03 -20.09 -5.07
N SER A 96 8.11 -20.82 -4.83
CA SER A 96 8.87 -20.74 -3.58
C SER A 96 9.95 -19.67 -3.70
N VAL A 97 10.06 -18.83 -2.68
CA VAL A 97 11.03 -17.73 -2.57
C VAL A 97 11.83 -17.90 -1.29
N THR A 98 13.16 -17.92 -1.41
CA THR A 98 14.09 -18.03 -0.29
C THR A 98 14.90 -16.75 -0.18
N SER A 99 14.84 -16.12 0.99
CA SER A 99 15.62 -14.94 1.35
C SER A 99 16.71 -15.30 2.35
N THR A 100 17.94 -14.83 2.14
CA THR A 100 19.08 -15.08 3.04
C THR A 100 19.70 -13.78 3.53
N GLU A 101 19.88 -13.65 4.84
CA GLU A 101 20.53 -12.50 5.48
C GLU A 101 21.24 -12.94 6.77
N GLY A 102 22.42 -12.38 7.07
CA GLY A 102 23.17 -12.68 8.31
C GLY A 102 23.46 -14.17 8.53
N GLY A 103 23.61 -14.96 7.46
CA GLY A 103 23.78 -16.42 7.51
C GLY A 103 22.49 -17.23 7.79
N LYS A 104 21.34 -16.57 7.97
CA LYS A 104 20.03 -17.20 8.15
C LYS A 104 19.25 -17.18 6.83
N SER A 105 18.50 -18.24 6.55
CA SER A 105 17.62 -18.33 5.37
C SER A 105 16.19 -18.65 5.77
N VAL A 106 15.21 -18.02 5.10
CA VAL A 106 13.78 -18.31 5.26
C VAL A 106 13.17 -18.50 3.88
N THR A 107 12.46 -19.62 3.69
CA THR A 107 11.65 -19.90 2.50
C THR A 107 10.16 -19.74 2.82
N PHE A 108 9.45 -19.11 1.90
CA PHE A 108 7.99 -19.06 1.84
C PHE A 108 7.52 -19.39 0.42
N SER A 109 6.24 -19.68 0.24
CA SER A 109 5.68 -20.00 -1.07
C SER A 109 4.39 -19.23 -1.34
N VAL A 110 4.17 -18.87 -2.60
CA VAL A 110 2.93 -18.22 -3.07
C VAL A 110 2.26 -19.06 -4.16
N SER A 111 0.94 -19.13 -4.12
CA SER A 111 0.14 -19.92 -5.06
C SER A 111 -0.30 -19.05 -6.24
N ILE A 112 0.09 -19.42 -7.46
CA ILE A 112 -0.23 -18.68 -8.68
C ILE A 112 -1.38 -19.38 -9.42
N LYS A 113 -2.55 -18.73 -9.45
CA LYS A 113 -3.66 -19.07 -10.36
C LYS A 113 -3.24 -18.72 -11.78
N LYS A 114 -2.65 -19.69 -12.49
CA LYS A 114 -2.26 -19.56 -13.90
C LYS A 114 -3.49 -19.36 -14.79
N LEU A 115 -3.29 -18.58 -15.85
CA LEU A 115 -4.24 -18.41 -16.95
C LEU A 115 -3.83 -19.29 -18.14
N SER A 116 -4.73 -19.49 -19.09
CA SER A 116 -4.44 -20.16 -20.36
C SER A 116 -3.78 -19.22 -21.37
N GLY A 117 -2.92 -19.76 -22.23
CA GLY A 117 -2.12 -19.01 -23.20
C GLY A 117 -0.68 -18.76 -22.73
N ASN A 118 0.11 -18.08 -23.57
CA ASN A 118 1.56 -18.01 -23.42
C ASN A 118 2.05 -16.97 -22.40
N GLY A 119 1.20 -16.01 -22.03
CA GLY A 119 1.58 -14.88 -21.17
C GLY A 119 2.60 -13.93 -21.84
N PRO A 120 3.30 -13.08 -21.05
CA PRO A 120 3.10 -12.87 -19.62
C PRO A 120 1.71 -12.29 -19.32
N PHE A 121 1.25 -12.44 -18.08
CA PHE A 121 -0.05 -11.93 -17.64
C PHE A 121 0.14 -10.86 -16.54
N PRO A 122 -0.70 -9.81 -16.52
CA PRO A 122 -0.83 -8.96 -15.34
C PRO A 122 -1.34 -9.78 -14.15
N ALA A 123 -0.95 -9.42 -12.93
CA ALA A 123 -1.29 -10.16 -11.73
C ALA A 123 -1.68 -9.26 -10.55
N ILE A 124 -2.61 -9.74 -9.73
CA ILE A 124 -2.94 -9.19 -8.41
C ILE A 124 -2.35 -10.13 -7.35
N ILE A 125 -1.57 -9.56 -6.42
CA ILE A 125 -1.17 -10.26 -5.18
C ILE A 125 -2.30 -10.10 -4.17
N ALA A 126 -2.95 -11.21 -3.82
CA ALA A 126 -3.99 -11.27 -2.81
C ALA A 126 -3.39 -11.76 -1.48
N TYR A 127 -3.54 -10.97 -0.42
CA TYR A 127 -3.11 -11.31 0.93
C TYR A 127 -4.17 -12.24 1.56
N GLY A 128 -3.78 -13.46 1.92
CA GLY A 128 -4.68 -14.49 2.44
C GLY A 128 -5.60 -15.08 1.37
N ALA A 129 -6.60 -14.31 0.94
CA ALA A 129 -7.52 -14.65 -0.14
C ALA A 129 -8.07 -13.39 -0.84
N PRO A 130 -8.45 -13.45 -2.13
CA PRO A 130 -9.06 -12.31 -2.82
C PRO A 130 -10.54 -12.13 -2.43
N SER A 131 -10.86 -11.02 -1.77
CA SER A 131 -12.24 -10.58 -1.50
C SER A 131 -12.83 -9.66 -2.57
N ILE A 132 -12.14 -9.50 -3.71
CA ILE A 132 -12.56 -8.66 -4.85
C ILE A 132 -12.74 -9.50 -6.13
N PRO A 133 -13.66 -9.13 -7.04
CA PRO A 133 -13.76 -9.76 -8.36
C PRO A 133 -12.53 -9.49 -9.23
N ILE A 134 -11.74 -10.52 -9.49
CA ILE A 134 -10.55 -10.46 -10.37
C ILE A 134 -10.93 -10.93 -11.78
N PRO A 135 -10.74 -10.12 -12.84
CA PRO A 135 -11.04 -10.51 -14.22
C PRO A 135 -10.25 -11.76 -14.68
N SER A 136 -10.82 -12.53 -15.60
CA SER A 136 -10.20 -13.75 -16.16
C SER A 136 -8.92 -13.51 -16.96
N SER A 137 -8.61 -12.26 -17.32
CA SER A 137 -7.36 -11.81 -17.94
C SER A 137 -6.24 -11.47 -16.94
N VAL A 138 -6.53 -11.51 -15.63
CA VAL A 138 -5.60 -11.16 -14.55
C VAL A 138 -5.30 -12.39 -13.70
N ALA A 139 -4.01 -12.72 -13.56
CA ALA A 139 -3.56 -13.81 -12.70
C ALA A 139 -3.72 -13.44 -11.22
N THR A 140 -3.99 -14.44 -10.37
CA THR A 140 -4.03 -14.25 -8.91
C THR A 140 -2.81 -14.89 -8.28
N ILE A 141 -2.04 -14.13 -7.51
CA ILE A 141 -0.94 -14.63 -6.68
C ILE A 141 -1.41 -14.59 -5.24
N THR A 142 -1.80 -15.73 -4.67
CA THR A 142 -2.20 -15.81 -3.27
C THR A 142 -0.95 -15.88 -2.39
N PHE A 143 -0.74 -14.82 -1.61
CA PHE A 143 0.32 -14.67 -0.62
C PHE A 143 -0.27 -15.00 0.75
N ASN A 144 0.17 -16.13 1.34
CA ASN A 144 -0.24 -16.49 2.70
C ASN A 144 0.50 -15.58 3.70
N ASN A 145 -0.09 -14.42 4.00
CA ASN A 145 0.49 -13.49 4.94
C ASN A 145 0.47 -14.02 6.37
N ASP A 146 -0.39 -14.98 6.73
CA ASP A 146 -0.42 -15.57 8.07
C ASP A 146 0.79 -16.50 8.30
N ASP A 147 1.20 -17.26 7.28
CA ASP A 147 2.45 -18.05 7.31
C ASP A 147 3.70 -17.15 7.41
N ILE A 148 3.64 -15.93 6.87
CA ILE A 148 4.68 -14.92 7.06
C ILE A 148 4.62 -14.28 8.45
N ALA A 149 3.48 -13.72 8.83
CA ALA A 149 3.24 -12.99 10.07
C ALA A 149 1.78 -13.24 10.51
N GLN A 150 1.56 -14.15 11.47
CA GLN A 150 0.20 -14.42 11.92
C GLN A 150 -0.39 -13.20 12.64
N GLN A 151 -1.71 -13.11 12.58
CA GLN A 151 -2.50 -11.98 13.04
C GLN A 151 -3.73 -12.48 13.79
N GLN A 152 -3.53 -13.46 14.67
CA GLN A 152 -4.62 -14.09 15.43
C GLN A 152 -5.00 -13.24 16.66
N SER A 153 -4.04 -12.57 17.31
CA SER A 153 -4.23 -11.31 18.04
C SER A 153 -2.90 -10.67 18.49
N SER A 154 -2.91 -9.70 19.42
CA SER A 154 -1.79 -9.24 20.23
C SER A 154 -0.85 -10.34 20.78
N SER A 155 -1.33 -11.57 21.03
CA SER A 155 -0.42 -12.64 21.44
C SER A 155 0.38 -13.23 20.26
N SER A 156 0.06 -12.86 19.01
CA SER A 156 0.95 -12.89 17.83
C SER A 156 2.19 -12.00 17.97
N ARG A 157 2.82 -11.93 19.13
CA ARG A 157 4.17 -11.37 19.31
C ARG A 157 5.09 -12.52 19.73
N GLY A 158 6.17 -12.80 18.97
CA GLY A 158 7.24 -13.76 19.33
C GLY A 158 7.12 -15.24 18.91
N LYS A 159 6.39 -15.59 17.82
CA LYS A 159 6.23 -16.99 17.29
C LYS A 159 6.37 -17.06 15.73
N GLY A 160 5.66 -17.93 15.00
CA GLY A 160 5.48 -17.92 13.52
C GLY A 160 6.75 -17.94 12.64
N LYS A 161 6.65 -17.60 11.34
CA LYS A 161 7.82 -17.00 10.65
C LYS A 161 8.03 -15.55 11.15
N PHE A 162 6.94 -14.89 11.55
CA PHE A 162 6.88 -13.56 12.19
C PHE A 162 5.59 -13.42 13.05
N TYR A 163 5.33 -14.39 13.96
CA TYR A 163 4.52 -14.33 15.22
C TYR A 163 2.99 -14.68 15.25
N ASP A 164 2.46 -15.44 16.27
CA ASP A 164 1.12 -16.14 16.33
C ASP A 164 0.23 -16.03 17.64
N LEU A 165 -1.14 -16.06 17.55
CA LEU A 165 -2.25 -16.34 18.57
C LEU A 165 -3.14 -15.20 19.22
N TYR A 166 -4.41 -15.53 19.61
CA TYR A 166 -5.66 -14.72 19.96
C TYR A 166 -5.81 -13.98 21.34
N GLY A 167 -6.72 -13.00 21.66
CA GLY A 167 -7.93 -12.35 21.01
C GLY A 167 -8.15 -10.78 21.20
N LYS A 168 -9.40 -10.23 21.29
CA LYS A 168 -9.86 -8.85 20.81
C LYS A 168 -10.81 -7.98 21.72
N ASN A 169 -11.03 -6.66 21.45
CA ASN A 169 -12.33 -5.93 21.24
C ASN A 169 -12.35 -4.35 21.21
N ILE A 170 -12.70 -3.74 20.05
CA ILE A 170 -13.09 -2.34 19.63
C ILE A 170 -12.03 -1.32 19.17
N GLN A 171 -11.84 -1.23 17.84
CA GLN A 171 -10.65 -0.72 17.16
C GLN A 171 -10.42 0.80 17.15
N THR A 172 -10.03 1.33 18.31
CA THR A 172 -9.26 2.58 18.43
C THR A 172 -7.75 2.30 18.27
N SER A 173 -6.90 3.32 18.08
CA SER A 173 -5.44 3.13 18.10
C SER A 173 -4.93 2.54 19.42
N SER A 174 -5.63 2.76 20.54
CA SER A 174 -5.38 2.15 21.85
C SER A 174 -5.86 0.70 21.99
N GLU A 175 -6.80 0.25 21.14
CA GLU A 175 -7.27 -1.13 21.14
C GLU A 175 -6.55 -1.97 20.08
N ILE A 176 -6.25 -1.43 18.90
CA ILE A 176 -5.63 -2.19 17.79
C ILE A 176 -4.27 -2.80 18.16
N VAL A 177 -3.55 -2.18 19.11
CA VAL A 177 -2.29 -2.70 19.70
C VAL A 177 -2.50 -3.82 20.72
N GLY A 178 -3.70 -3.94 21.27
CA GLY A 178 -4.18 -5.03 22.11
C GLY A 178 -5.03 -6.07 21.35
N GLU A 179 -5.58 -5.71 20.19
CA GLU A 179 -6.24 -6.63 19.26
C GLU A 179 -5.22 -7.42 18.46
N ASN A 180 -4.15 -6.79 17.96
CA ASN A 180 -3.25 -7.46 17.03
C ASN A 180 -1.81 -6.93 17.00
N VAL A 181 -1.02 -7.48 16.09
CA VAL A 181 0.42 -7.20 15.97
C VAL A 181 0.83 -6.47 14.71
N TRP A 182 -0.15 -6.00 13.93
CA TRP A 182 0.03 -5.23 12.69
C TRP A 182 0.96 -4.01 12.86
N PHE A 183 1.00 -3.43 14.06
CA PHE A 183 1.82 -2.28 14.44
C PHE A 183 2.97 -2.70 15.35
N SER A 184 4.09 -1.99 15.30
CA SER A 184 5.22 -2.18 16.22
C SER A 184 4.84 -1.75 17.64
N THR A 185 5.52 -2.31 18.64
CA THR A 185 5.42 -1.84 20.04
C THR A 185 5.89 -0.39 20.22
N ARG A 186 6.59 0.18 19.22
CA ARG A 186 6.87 1.63 19.12
C ARG A 186 5.59 2.48 19.08
N PHE A 187 4.46 1.92 18.64
CA PHE A 187 3.16 2.60 18.60
C PHE A 187 2.47 2.68 19.97
N ASN A 188 2.77 1.75 20.89
CA ASN A 188 2.09 1.65 22.19
C ASN A 188 2.09 2.99 22.99
N PRO A 189 3.18 3.80 23.03
CA PRO A 189 3.17 5.10 23.69
C PRO A 189 2.30 6.17 23.00
N PHE A 190 2.00 6.02 21.71
CA PHE A 190 1.17 6.94 20.92
C PHE A 190 -0.30 6.50 20.84
N SER A 191 -0.57 5.23 21.12
CA SER A 191 -1.87 4.56 20.95
C SER A 191 -3.07 5.30 21.57
N THR A 192 -2.92 5.86 22.77
CA THR A 192 -3.92 6.67 23.50
C THR A 192 -3.86 8.18 23.23
N LYS A 193 -2.92 8.62 22.39
CA LYS A 193 -2.64 10.04 22.08
C LYS A 193 -2.14 10.20 20.64
N SER A 194 -2.91 9.68 19.68
CA SER A 194 -2.58 9.68 18.24
C SER A 194 -2.31 11.08 17.69
N SER A 195 -2.91 12.13 18.27
CA SER A 195 -2.58 13.54 18.04
C SER A 195 -1.12 13.92 18.32
N THR A 196 -0.29 13.04 18.89
CA THR A 196 1.17 13.23 19.07
C THR A 196 2.03 12.46 18.07
N LEU A 197 1.44 11.84 17.04
CA LEU A 197 2.17 11.26 15.92
C LEU A 197 2.64 12.36 14.95
N ALA A 198 3.80 12.15 14.34
CA ALA A 198 4.33 13.04 13.28
C ALA A 198 3.62 12.82 11.93
N THR A 199 2.93 11.69 11.77
CA THR A 199 2.31 11.21 10.52
C THR A 199 0.94 10.61 10.80
N ASP A 200 0.07 10.57 9.79
CA ASP A 200 -1.23 9.89 9.83
C ASP A 200 -1.46 9.21 8.46
N HIS A 201 -2.45 8.31 8.35
CA HIS A 201 -2.60 7.36 7.26
C HIS A 201 -2.92 8.00 5.90
N HIS A 202 -3.32 9.26 5.85
CA HIS A 202 -3.45 10.01 4.59
C HIS A 202 -2.08 10.21 3.92
N GLN A 203 -1.00 10.30 4.70
CA GLN A 203 0.37 10.35 4.19
C GLN A 203 0.87 8.96 3.77
N LEU A 204 0.46 7.89 4.46
CA LEU A 204 0.74 6.51 4.06
C LEU A 204 0.11 6.18 2.69
N ALA A 205 -1.15 6.57 2.47
CA ALA A 205 -1.78 6.52 1.15
C ALA A 205 -1.08 7.46 0.13
N GLY A 206 -0.66 8.65 0.56
CA GLY A 206 0.15 9.58 -0.24
C GLY A 206 1.50 9.02 -0.73
N MET A 207 2.13 8.11 0.03
CA MET A 207 3.34 7.39 -0.40
C MET A 207 3.11 6.42 -1.57
N VAL A 208 1.85 6.17 -1.96
CA VAL A 208 1.53 5.38 -3.17
C VAL A 208 1.70 6.21 -4.44
N ALA A 209 1.47 7.53 -4.36
CA ALA A 209 1.46 8.44 -5.51
C ALA A 209 2.79 8.47 -6.29
N PRO A 210 2.76 8.65 -7.62
CA PRO A 210 1.59 8.82 -8.49
C PRO A 210 0.98 7.50 -9.00
N ARG A 211 1.30 6.35 -8.41
CA ARG A 211 0.78 5.03 -8.83
C ARG A 211 -0.72 4.92 -8.54
N GLY A 212 -1.42 4.12 -9.36
CA GLY A 212 -2.84 3.83 -9.15
C GLY A 212 -3.15 3.26 -7.77
N LEU A 213 -4.11 3.86 -7.08
CA LEU A 213 -4.64 3.43 -5.78
C LEU A 213 -6.16 3.57 -5.80
N ILE A 214 -6.89 2.48 -5.62
CA ILE A 214 -8.31 2.53 -5.27
C ILE A 214 -8.48 1.96 -3.86
N VAL A 215 -9.10 2.74 -2.98
CA VAL A 215 -9.49 2.31 -1.63
C VAL A 215 -10.99 2.09 -1.64
N ILE A 216 -11.39 0.87 -1.26
CA ILE A 216 -12.76 0.36 -1.33
C ILE A 216 -13.17 0.00 0.09
N GLU A 217 -14.24 0.63 0.58
CA GLU A 217 -14.67 0.58 1.98
C GLU A 217 -16.14 0.19 2.12
N ASN A 218 -16.49 -0.24 3.33
CA ASN A 218 -17.86 -0.54 3.74
C ASN A 218 -18.30 0.41 4.86
N GLU A 219 -19.53 0.89 4.82
CA GLU A 219 -20.09 1.80 5.84
C GLU A 219 -20.59 1.01 7.07
N ILE A 220 -19.65 0.32 7.74
CA ILE A 220 -19.83 -0.37 9.02
C ILE A 220 -19.12 0.44 10.11
N ASP A 221 -19.80 0.72 11.23
CA ASP A 221 -19.30 1.60 12.31
C ASP A 221 -17.88 1.25 12.80
N TRP A 222 -17.55 -0.05 12.90
CA TRP A 222 -16.23 -0.55 13.32
C TRP A 222 -15.09 -0.11 12.40
N LEU A 223 -15.38 0.12 11.12
CA LEU A 223 -14.40 0.57 10.11
C LEU A 223 -14.23 2.11 10.14
N GLY A 224 -14.95 2.82 11.02
CA GLY A 224 -14.94 4.27 11.14
C GLY A 224 -15.22 4.99 9.82
N PRO A 225 -16.41 4.85 9.19
CA PRO A 225 -16.64 5.29 7.81
C PRO A 225 -16.42 6.80 7.55
N VAL A 226 -16.60 7.64 8.58
CA VAL A 226 -16.26 9.07 8.54
C VAL A 226 -14.75 9.30 8.53
N ALA A 227 -14.00 8.53 9.33
CA ALA A 227 -12.54 8.64 9.45
C ALA A 227 -11.83 8.14 8.19
N THR A 228 -12.21 6.96 7.66
CA THR A 228 -11.65 6.45 6.39
C THR A 228 -11.94 7.40 5.24
N THR A 229 -13.16 7.93 5.14
CA THR A 229 -13.54 8.93 4.12
C THR A 229 -12.73 10.22 4.24
N ALA A 230 -12.63 10.82 5.43
CA ALA A 230 -11.87 12.07 5.62
C ALA A 230 -10.36 11.86 5.36
N CYS A 231 -9.80 10.76 5.86
CA CYS A 231 -8.40 10.39 5.68
C CYS A 231 -8.05 10.16 4.20
N MET A 232 -8.88 9.40 3.47
CA MET A 232 -8.65 9.14 2.04
C MET A 232 -8.90 10.38 1.18
N LYS A 233 -9.88 11.23 1.50
CA LYS A 233 -10.04 12.55 0.86
C LYS A 233 -8.80 13.43 1.06
N ALA A 234 -8.23 13.47 2.26
CA ALA A 234 -6.97 14.18 2.52
C ALA A 234 -5.78 13.58 1.73
N ALA A 235 -5.75 12.26 1.52
CA ALA A 235 -4.75 11.61 0.66
C ALA A 235 -4.92 11.97 -0.83
N ARG A 236 -6.16 12.08 -1.33
CA ARG A 236 -6.43 12.51 -2.72
C ARG A 236 -5.93 13.93 -3.01
N LEU A 237 -5.83 14.80 -2.01
CA LEU A 237 -5.19 16.12 -2.15
C LEU A 237 -3.70 16.00 -2.51
N ILE A 238 -2.98 14.98 -2.02
CA ILE A 238 -1.57 14.72 -2.38
C ILE A 238 -1.46 14.32 -3.86
N TYR A 239 -2.35 13.46 -4.32
CA TYR A 239 -2.45 13.06 -5.73
C TYR A 239 -2.79 14.25 -6.65
N LYS A 240 -3.70 15.13 -6.22
CA LYS A 240 -4.00 16.40 -6.89
C LYS A 240 -2.76 17.30 -7.00
N SER A 241 -2.03 17.50 -5.90
CA SER A 241 -0.82 18.33 -5.85
C SER A 241 0.28 17.87 -6.81
N LEU A 242 0.39 16.54 -7.03
CA LEU A 242 1.36 15.95 -7.96
C LEU A 242 0.93 16.01 -9.43
N GLY A 243 -0.27 16.49 -9.74
CA GLY A 243 -0.84 16.50 -11.10
C GLY A 243 -1.43 15.15 -11.53
N ALA A 244 -1.76 14.26 -10.59
CA ALA A 244 -2.31 12.92 -10.86
C ALA A 244 -3.60 12.62 -10.06
N PRO A 245 -4.61 13.53 -10.00
CA PRO A 245 -5.80 13.36 -9.15
C PRO A 245 -6.58 12.07 -9.45
N ASP A 246 -6.66 11.68 -10.72
CA ASP A 246 -7.39 10.50 -11.18
C ASP A 246 -6.60 9.19 -10.99
N ASN A 247 -5.46 9.22 -10.28
CA ASN A 247 -4.71 8.03 -9.91
C ASN A 247 -4.97 7.60 -8.46
N MET A 248 -5.77 8.35 -7.70
CA MET A 248 -6.37 7.85 -6.46
C MET A 248 -7.89 7.94 -6.49
N GLY A 249 -8.57 6.89 -6.06
CA GLY A 249 -10.03 6.81 -5.90
C GLY A 249 -10.40 6.28 -4.52
N PHE A 250 -11.53 6.75 -4.00
CA PHE A 250 -12.10 6.28 -2.74
C PHE A 250 -13.58 5.97 -2.90
N THR A 251 -14.03 4.81 -2.45
CA THR A 251 -15.44 4.41 -2.50
C THR A 251 -15.84 3.61 -1.26
N GLY A 252 -16.51 4.26 -0.32
CA GLY A 252 -17.39 3.62 0.66
C GLY A 252 -18.71 3.14 0.03
N SER A 253 -19.38 2.18 0.69
CA SER A 253 -20.79 1.83 0.48
C SER A 253 -21.33 1.11 1.71
N GLY A 254 -22.53 1.45 2.19
CA GLY A 254 -23.25 0.61 3.14
C GLY A 254 -23.99 -0.57 2.49
N ASN A 255 -24.73 -1.30 3.33
CA ASN A 255 -25.73 -2.33 2.95
C ASN A 255 -25.16 -3.59 2.25
N HIS A 256 -23.95 -4.01 2.57
CA HIS A 256 -23.41 -5.32 2.19
C HIS A 256 -22.60 -5.94 3.33
N ASN A 257 -22.49 -7.28 3.32
CA ASN A 257 -21.72 -8.01 4.34
C ASN A 257 -20.23 -7.62 4.32
N HIS A 258 -19.58 -7.63 5.48
CA HIS A 258 -18.15 -7.38 5.59
C HIS A 258 -17.35 -8.34 4.70
N CYS A 259 -16.35 -7.81 3.97
CA CYS A 259 -15.57 -8.51 2.93
C CYS A 259 -16.37 -9.16 1.77
N SER A 260 -17.69 -8.93 1.66
CA SER A 260 -18.48 -9.29 0.48
C SER A 260 -18.52 -8.10 -0.48
N PHE A 261 -17.90 -8.21 -1.65
CA PHE A 261 -17.80 -7.09 -2.59
C PHE A 261 -19.15 -6.73 -3.23
N PRO A 262 -19.60 -5.46 -3.17
CA PRO A 262 -20.92 -5.06 -3.66
C PRO A 262 -20.89 -4.66 -5.14
N SER A 263 -21.98 -4.94 -5.85
CA SER A 263 -22.07 -4.70 -7.30
C SER A 263 -21.99 -3.22 -7.71
N ASN A 264 -22.39 -2.30 -6.82
CA ASN A 264 -22.34 -0.86 -7.06
C ASN A 264 -20.90 -0.27 -7.08
N GLN A 265 -19.90 -1.00 -6.57
CA GLN A 265 -18.48 -0.60 -6.61
C GLN A 265 -17.70 -1.28 -7.75
N GLN A 266 -18.35 -2.18 -8.51
CA GLN A 266 -17.70 -2.97 -9.57
C GLN A 266 -17.16 -2.10 -10.72
N ALA A 267 -17.86 -1.02 -11.07
CA ALA A 267 -17.45 -0.14 -12.17
C ALA A 267 -16.09 0.53 -11.88
N ASP A 268 -15.91 1.01 -10.66
CA ASP A 268 -14.68 1.69 -10.20
C ASP A 268 -13.50 0.73 -10.12
N LEU A 269 -13.71 -0.46 -9.55
CA LEU A 269 -12.69 -1.52 -9.52
C LEU A 269 -12.26 -1.92 -10.94
N THR A 270 -13.22 -2.13 -11.84
CA THR A 270 -12.94 -2.44 -13.25
C THR A 270 -12.16 -1.31 -13.92
N ALA A 271 -12.53 -0.05 -13.69
CA ALA A 271 -11.81 1.09 -14.26
C ALA A 271 -10.35 1.17 -13.79
N TYR A 272 -10.08 0.93 -12.50
CA TYR A 272 -8.72 0.92 -11.95
C TYR A 272 -7.89 -0.27 -12.46
N ILE A 273 -8.47 -1.46 -12.57
CA ILE A 273 -7.80 -2.63 -13.17
C ILE A 273 -7.48 -2.36 -14.64
N THR A 274 -8.44 -1.87 -15.42
CA THR A 274 -8.25 -1.55 -16.85
C THR A 274 -7.15 -0.50 -17.04
N LYS A 275 -7.16 0.59 -16.27
CA LYS A 275 -6.17 1.68 -16.38
C LYS A 275 -4.77 1.27 -15.91
N PHE A 276 -4.64 0.77 -14.68
CA PHE A 276 -3.33 0.64 -14.03
C PHE A 276 -2.71 -0.75 -14.11
N LEU A 277 -3.49 -1.79 -14.43
CA LEU A 277 -3.02 -3.17 -14.48
C LEU A 277 -3.10 -3.78 -15.88
N LEU A 278 -4.09 -3.41 -16.69
CA LEU A 278 -4.17 -3.81 -18.11
C LEU A 278 -3.54 -2.79 -19.08
N ASN A 279 -3.17 -1.59 -18.59
CA ASN A 279 -2.64 -0.48 -19.38
C ASN A 279 -3.55 -0.08 -20.56
N GLN A 280 -4.85 0.03 -20.30
CA GLN A 280 -5.90 0.35 -21.27
C GLN A 280 -6.65 1.63 -20.85
N THR A 281 -7.33 2.27 -21.80
CA THR A 281 -8.11 3.49 -21.52
C THR A 281 -9.34 3.19 -20.66
N ALA A 282 -9.39 3.74 -19.46
CA ALA A 282 -10.59 3.79 -18.62
C ALA A 282 -10.65 5.12 -17.84
N ASN A 283 -11.87 5.61 -17.59
CA ASN A 283 -12.08 6.80 -16.77
C ASN A 283 -12.00 6.43 -15.28
N THR A 284 -11.06 7.04 -14.56
CA THR A 284 -10.89 6.88 -13.10
C THR A 284 -11.05 8.19 -12.33
N ALA A 285 -11.55 9.24 -12.99
CA ALA A 285 -11.75 10.57 -12.41
C ALA A 285 -12.95 10.61 -11.46
N ASN A 286 -12.90 11.50 -10.48
CA ASN A 286 -14.01 11.81 -9.54
C ASN A 286 -14.60 10.61 -8.77
N ILE A 287 -13.87 9.50 -8.63
CA ILE A 287 -14.24 8.37 -7.79
C ILE A 287 -13.96 8.76 -6.32
N GLU A 288 -14.97 9.37 -5.70
CA GLU A 288 -14.97 9.80 -4.30
C GLU A 288 -16.37 9.67 -3.71
N ARG A 289 -16.60 8.62 -2.90
CA ARG A 289 -17.90 8.33 -2.27
C ARG A 289 -17.72 7.82 -0.85
N GLY A 290 -18.63 8.19 0.04
CA GLY A 290 -18.68 7.83 1.46
C GLY A 290 -19.80 8.62 2.15
N PRO A 291 -19.98 8.48 3.47
CA PRO A 291 -21.12 9.07 4.19
C PRO A 291 -21.14 10.61 4.15
N SER A 292 -22.35 11.16 4.24
CA SER A 292 -22.58 12.61 4.33
C SER A 292 -21.92 13.20 5.57
N GLY A 293 -21.38 14.43 5.44
CA GLY A 293 -20.67 15.12 6.52
C GLY A 293 -19.20 14.71 6.70
N ALA A 294 -18.74 13.62 6.09
CA ALA A 294 -17.33 13.23 6.10
C ALA A 294 -16.50 14.06 5.10
N ASP A 295 -16.13 15.28 5.50
CA ASP A 295 -15.28 16.19 4.74
C ASP A 295 -13.87 16.28 5.36
N ALA A 296 -12.84 16.17 4.53
CA ALA A 296 -11.45 16.39 4.94
C ALA A 296 -11.19 17.82 5.40
N ALA A 297 -11.95 18.82 4.91
CA ALA A 297 -11.82 20.22 5.33
C ALA A 297 -11.98 20.41 6.85
N THR A 298 -12.78 19.55 7.51
CA THR A 298 -12.94 19.54 8.97
C THR A 298 -11.64 19.16 9.70
N TYR A 299 -10.78 18.36 9.07
CA TYR A 299 -9.61 17.71 9.70
C TYR A 299 -8.26 18.24 9.23
N ILE A 300 -8.21 19.13 8.23
CA ILE A 300 -6.99 19.77 7.74
C ILE A 300 -6.95 21.27 8.08
N ASP A 301 -5.75 21.82 8.23
CA ASP A 301 -5.47 23.26 8.37
C ASP A 301 -4.54 23.78 7.25
N TRP A 302 -4.34 22.96 6.21
CA TRP A 302 -3.40 23.17 5.12
C TRP A 302 -4.07 23.12 3.74
N SER A 303 -3.49 23.82 2.77
CA SER A 303 -3.91 23.80 1.37
C SER A 303 -3.04 22.88 0.53
N ALA A 304 -3.58 22.44 -0.61
CA ALA A 304 -2.88 21.59 -1.58
C ALA A 304 -2.19 22.45 -2.66
N PRO A 305 -0.84 22.55 -2.68
CA PRO A 305 -0.12 23.31 -3.70
C PRO A 305 -0.06 22.54 -5.02
N THR A 306 0.10 23.23 -6.15
CA THR A 306 0.54 22.55 -7.38
C THR A 306 2.06 22.37 -7.30
N LEU A 307 2.51 21.12 -7.21
CA LEU A 307 3.95 20.80 -7.15
C LEU A 307 4.55 20.81 -8.55
N THR A 308 5.62 21.56 -8.76
CA THR A 308 6.36 21.63 -10.04
C THR A 308 7.22 20.40 -10.28
#